data_AF-A0A9X3PLU9-F1
#
_entry.id   AF-A0A9X3PLU9-F1
#
_cell.length_a   1.000
_cell.length_b   1.000
_cell.length_c   1.000
_cell.angle_alpha   90.00
_cell.angle_beta   90.00
_cell.angle_gamma   90.00
#
_symmetry.space_group_name_H-M   'P 1'
#
loop_
_entity.id
_entity.type
_entity.pdbx_description
1 polymer ?
#
loop_
_entity_poly.entity_id
_entity_poly.type
_entity_poly.pdbx_seq_one_letter_code
_entity_poly.pdbx_strand_id
1 'polypeptide(L)'
;MDEAFIDQLTAEAERDGIATLAVGAVVTDEAGRVLLLRRNPEDFMGGQWELPSGKTDPGERLAAALAREVKEETGLELTAITAHLGAL
;
A
#
# COMPACT_ATOMS: atom_id res chain seq x y z
N MET A 1 12.99 -4.01 -5.89
CA MET A 1 12.89 -2.74 -5.13
C MET A 1 14.10 -2.65 -4.22
N ASP A 2 14.70 -1.47 -4.09
CA ASP A 2 15.83 -1.26 -3.18
C ASP A 2 15.32 -1.19 -1.74
N GLU A 3 15.63 -2.20 -0.92
CA GLU A 3 15.25 -2.22 0.50
C GLU A 3 15.85 -1.02 1.24
N ALA A 4 17.03 -0.52 0.83
CA ALA A 4 17.66 0.63 1.47
C ALA A 4 16.85 1.92 1.29
N PHE A 5 16.14 2.07 0.17
CA PHE A 5 15.28 3.22 -0.08
C PHE A 5 14.01 3.19 0.80
N ILE A 6 13.41 2.01 0.97
CA ILE A 6 12.25 1.81 1.85
C ILE A 6 12.62 2.12 3.31
N ASP A 7 13.76 1.61 3.77
CA ASP A 7 14.23 1.85 5.14
C ASP A 7 14.55 3.34 5.37
N GLN A 8 15.08 4.03 4.36
CA GLN A 8 15.31 5.47 4.42
C GLN A 8 13.99 6.25 4.60
N LEU A 9 12.94 5.90 3.86
CA LEU A 9 11.62 6.55 3.98
C LEU A 9 11.04 6.39 5.38
N THR A 10 11.12 5.19 5.96
CA THR A 10 10.65 4.94 7.33
C THR A 10 11.45 5.78 8.34
N ALA A 11 12.78 5.83 8.21
CA ALA A 11 13.63 6.63 9.09
C ALA A 11 13.44 8.15 8.93
N GLU A 12 13.06 8.63 7.74
CA GLU A 12 12.66 10.03 7.51
C GLU A 12 11.35 10.35 8.22
N ALA A 13 10.32 9.51 8.03
CA ALA A 13 9.03 9.70 8.65
C ALA A 13 9.10 9.67 10.19
N GLU A 14 9.92 8.78 10.77
CA GLU A 14 10.18 8.77 12.21
C GLU A 14 10.83 10.06 12.71
N ARG A 15 11.82 10.60 11.98
CA ARG A 15 12.47 11.87 12.33
C ARG A 15 11.52 13.05 12.26
N ASP A 16 10.58 13.03 11.33
CA ASP A 16 9.57 14.06 11.15
C ASP A 16 8.38 13.92 12.13
N GLY A 17 8.40 12.88 12.98
CA GLY A 17 7.37 12.64 13.98
C GLY A 17 6.06 12.10 13.38
N ILE A 18 6.11 11.47 12.22
CA ILE A 18 4.95 10.83 11.57
C ILE A 18 4.56 9.60 12.38
N ALA A 19 3.34 9.60 12.92
CA ALA A 19 2.85 8.55 13.81
C ALA A 19 2.22 7.35 13.10
N THR A 20 1.95 7.45 11.79
CA THR A 20 1.28 6.38 11.04
C THR A 20 1.76 6.40 9.60
N LEU A 21 2.25 5.25 9.14
CA LEU A 21 2.56 5.02 7.74
C LEU A 21 1.43 4.24 7.10
N ALA A 22 1.26 4.45 5.80
CA ALA A 22 0.34 3.71 4.97
C ALA A 22 1.03 3.35 3.65
N VAL A 23 0.58 2.26 3.06
CA VAL A 23 1.07 1.76 1.78
C VAL A 23 -0.09 1.59 0.82
N GLY A 24 0.16 1.75 -0.48
CA GLY A 24 -0.84 1.57 -1.53
C GLY A 24 -0.24 0.85 -2.73
N ALA A 25 -1.05 0.01 -3.38
CA ALA A 25 -0.65 -0.78 -4.54
C ALA A 25 -1.32 -0.27 -5.82
N VAL A 26 -0.54 -0.11 -6.89
CA VAL A 26 -1.07 -0.05 -8.25
C VAL A 26 -0.81 -1.40 -8.89
N VAL A 27 -1.87 -2.18 -9.07
CA VAL A 27 -1.82 -3.49 -9.72
C VAL A 27 -2.41 -3.37 -11.11
N THR A 28 -1.66 -3.82 -12.12
CA THR A 28 -2.08 -3.78 -13.53
C THR A 28 -2.19 -5.17 -14.13
N ASP A 29 -3.14 -5.36 -15.03
CA ASP A 29 -3.19 -6.52 -15.92
C ASP A 29 -2.35 -6.31 -17.20
N GLU A 30 -2.32 -7.32 -18.07
CA GLU A 30 -1.60 -7.29 -19.35
C GLU A 30 -2.12 -6.19 -20.31
N ALA A 31 -3.35 -5.71 -20.12
CA ALA A 31 -3.93 -4.62 -20.88
C ALA A 31 -3.63 -3.24 -20.28
N GLY A 32 -2.90 -3.19 -19.16
CA GLY A 32 -2.53 -1.95 -18.47
C GLY A 32 -3.67 -1.33 -17.65
N ARG A 33 -4.76 -2.06 -17.39
CA ARG A 33 -5.86 -1.56 -16.55
C ARG A 33 -5.47 -1.65 -15.08
N VAL A 34 -5.84 -0.64 -14.28
CA VAL A 34 -5.54 -0.60 -12.85
C VAL A 34 -6.67 -1.25 -12.06
N LEU A 35 -6.32 -2.12 -11.11
CA LEU A 35 -7.24 -2.64 -10.12
C LEU A 35 -7.66 -1.53 -9.16
N LEU A 36 -8.97 -1.30 -9.08
CA LEU A 36 -9.58 -0.42 -8.07
C LEU A 36 -10.55 -1.23 -7.22
N LEU A 37 -10.60 -0.90 -5.95
CA LEU A 37 -11.54 -1.45 -4.98
C LEU A 37 -12.68 -0.48 -4.77
N ARG A 38 -13.89 -0.99 -4.55
CA ARG A 38 -15.04 -0.16 -4.21
C ARG A 38 -15.38 -0.39 -2.75
N ARG A 39 -15.26 0.66 -1.94
CA ARG A 39 -15.58 0.63 -0.51
C ARG A 39 -17.00 0.16 -0.28
N ASN A 40 -17.20 -0.64 0.76
CA ASN A 40 -18.55 -1.00 1.21
C ASN A 40 -19.36 0.29 1.41
N PRO A 41 -20.56 0.41 0.83
CA PRO A 41 -21.41 1.60 1.01
C PRO A 41 -21.69 1.99 2.46
N GLU A 42 -21.63 1.02 3.39
CA GLU A 42 -21.89 1.26 4.81
C GLU A 42 -20.67 1.79 5.58
N ASP A 43 -19.47 1.76 4.99
CA ASP A 43 -18.26 2.27 5.61
C ASP A 43 -18.17 3.80 5.53
N PHE A 44 -17.26 4.37 6.34
CA PHE A 44 -16.87 5.76 6.17
C PHE A 44 -16.36 6.00 4.74
N MET A 45 -16.94 7.02 4.08
CA MET A 45 -16.76 7.30 2.65
C MET A 45 -17.10 6.11 1.72
N GLY A 46 -18.14 5.35 2.07
CA GLY A 46 -18.58 4.18 1.33
C GLY A 46 -18.92 4.46 -0.13
N GLY A 47 -18.75 3.43 -0.98
CA GLY A 47 -19.05 3.49 -2.41
C GLY A 47 -18.01 4.20 -3.28
N GLN A 48 -16.99 4.84 -2.68
CA GLN A 48 -15.85 5.39 -3.39
C GLN A 48 -14.92 4.30 -3.94
N TRP A 49 -14.19 4.67 -4.99
CA TRP A 49 -13.13 3.85 -5.56
C TRP A 49 -11.78 4.22 -4.95
N GLU A 50 -11.00 3.22 -4.57
CA GLU A 50 -9.66 3.38 -4.02
C GLU A 50 -8.69 2.33 -4.58
N LEU A 51 -7.40 2.59 -4.39
CA LEU A 51 -6.38 1.57 -4.62
C LEU A 51 -6.35 0.63 -3.41
N PRO A 52 -5.95 -0.64 -3.59
CA PRO A 52 -5.62 -1.50 -2.45
C PRO A 52 -4.58 -0.79 -1.58
N SER A 53 -4.90 -0.58 -0.31
CA SER A 53 -4.08 0.23 0.58
C SER A 53 -4.45 0.03 2.02
N GLY A 54 -3.50 0.31 2.92
CA GLY A 54 -3.78 0.26 4.34
C GLY A 54 -2.63 0.74 5.19
N LYS A 55 -2.88 0.74 6.50
CA LYS A 55 -1.92 1.21 7.49
C LYS A 55 -0.92 0.11 7.81
N THR A 56 0.31 0.52 8.09
CA THR A 56 1.32 -0.39 8.61
C THR A 56 1.11 -0.62 10.09
N ASP A 57 1.37 -1.83 10.56
CA ASP A 57 1.49 -2.10 12.00
C ASP A 57 2.83 -1.59 12.56
N PRO A 58 2.93 -1.32 13.88
CA PRO A 58 4.18 -0.87 14.49
C PRO A 58 5.35 -1.83 14.23
N GLY A 59 6.41 -1.31 13.60
CA GLY A 59 7.60 -2.09 13.24
C GLY A 59 7.41 -3.02 12.04
N GLU A 60 6.26 -3.01 11.39
CA GLU A 60 6.01 -3.77 10.16
C GLU A 60 6.78 -3.15 8.99
N ARG A 61 7.46 -3.99 8.20
CA ARG A 61 8.12 -3.52 6.98
C ARG A 61 7.08 -3.10 5.95
N LEU A 62 7.30 -1.99 5.23
CA LEU A 62 6.34 -1.47 4.24
C LEU A 62 5.96 -2.51 3.17
N ALA A 63 6.92 -3.30 2.69
CA ALA A 63 6.65 -4.36 1.71
C ALA A 63 5.80 -5.51 2.29
N ALA A 64 5.95 -5.81 3.59
CA ALA A 64 5.14 -6.82 4.26
C ALA A 64 3.70 -6.31 4.47
N ALA A 65 3.54 -5.07 4.92
CA ALA A 65 2.24 -4.41 5.02
C ALA A 65 1.52 -4.39 3.66
N LEU A 66 2.22 -4.03 2.58
CA LEU A 66 1.65 -3.97 1.24
C LEU A 66 1.16 -5.36 0.77
N ALA A 67 1.94 -6.40 1.02
CA ALA A 67 1.55 -7.77 0.69
C ALA A 67 0.32 -8.24 1.50
N ARG A 68 0.27 -7.91 2.80
CA ARG A 68 -0.85 -8.22 3.68
C ARG A 68 -2.13 -7.53 3.22
N GLU A 69 -2.10 -6.22 3.01
CA GLU A 69 -3.27 -5.44 2.59
C GLU A 69 -3.82 -5.90 1.23
N VAL A 70 -2.94 -6.10 0.23
CA VAL A 70 -3.36 -6.62 -1.09
C VAL A 70 -4.05 -7.98 -0.94
N LYS A 71 -3.49 -8.86 -0.10
CA LYS A 71 -4.05 -10.19 0.14
C LYS A 71 -5.41 -10.12 0.84
N GLU A 72 -5.55 -9.29 1.86
CA GLU A 72 -6.77 -9.14 2.65
C GLU A 72 -7.91 -8.52 1.84
N GLU A 73 -7.62 -7.45 1.08
CA GLU A 73 -8.65 -6.70 0.37
C GLU A 73 -9.02 -7.31 -0.98
N THR A 74 -8.09 -7.98 -1.66
CA THR A 74 -8.29 -8.46 -3.03
C THR A 74 -8.16 -9.97 -3.19
N GLY A 75 -7.63 -10.68 -2.18
CA GLY A 75 -7.32 -12.11 -2.26
C GLY A 75 -6.12 -12.46 -3.13
N LEU A 76 -5.40 -11.48 -3.67
CA LEU A 76 -4.25 -11.71 -4.55
C LEU A 76 -2.95 -11.85 -3.76
N GLU A 77 -2.01 -12.63 -4.29
CA GLU A 77 -0.67 -12.78 -3.72
C GLU A 77 0.29 -11.81 -4.41
N LEU A 78 0.96 -10.96 -3.64
CA LEU A 78 1.98 -10.07 -4.15
C LEU A 78 3.27 -10.86 -4.43
N THR A 79 3.64 -10.99 -5.72
CA THR A 79 4.84 -11.74 -6.13
C THR A 79 6.06 -10.87 -6.32
N ALA A 80 5.88 -9.62 -6.74
CA ALA A 80 6.95 -8.66 -6.96
C ALA A 80 6.45 -7.22 -6.89
N ILE A 81 7.30 -6.32 -6.41
CA ILE A 81 7.11 -4.88 -6.49
C ILE A 81 8.08 -4.36 -7.56
N THR A 82 7.53 -3.94 -8.69
CA THR A 82 8.29 -3.60 -9.90
C THR A 82 8.70 -2.14 -9.97
N ALA A 83 7.96 -1.25 -9.31
CA ALA A 83 8.24 0.17 -9.27
C ALA A 83 7.74 0.82 -7.97
N HIS A 84 8.39 1.91 -7.57
CA HIS A 84 7.92 2.83 -6.54
C HIS A 84 7.40 4.10 -7.23
N LEU A 85 6.17 4.51 -6.93
CA LEU A 85 5.50 5.62 -7.62
C LEU A 85 5.61 6.96 -6.87
N GLY A 86 5.92 6.95 -5.58
CA GLY A 86 6.07 8.16 -4.76
C GLY A 86 5.77 7.90 -3.29
N ALA A 87 6.21 8.83 -2.44
CA ALA A 87 5.81 8.97 -1.05
C ALA A 87 5.24 10.40 -0.88
N LEU A 88 4.16 10.54 -0.12
CA LEU A 88 3.42 11.79 0.08
C LEU A 88 3.47 12.21 1.56
#